data_AF-A0A351GRK7-F1
#
_entry.id   AF-A0A351GRK7-F1
#
_cell.length_a   1.000
_cell.length_b   1.000
_cell.length_c   1.000
_cell.angle_alpha   90.00
_cell.angle_beta   90.00
_cell.angle_gamma   90.00
#
_symmetry.space_group_name_H-M   'P 1'
#
loop_
_entity.id
_entity.type
_entity.pdbx_description
1 polymer ?
#
loop_
_entity_poly.entity_id
_entity_poly.type
_entity_poly.pdbx_seq_one_letter_code
_entity_poly.pdbx_strand_id
1 'polypeptide(L)'
;LGASKWQIMRYVIVPNSLPEIFTGARVAMGVCWGTVVAAELVAAEKGAGMMIMVASKFQQTDVVILGIILIGAIGFAIDMLMRWAEKIMVPWKGRG
;
A
#
# COMPACT_ATOMS: atom_id res chain seq x y z
N LEU A 1 34.12 -0.83 -25.98
CA LEU A 1 32.98 -0.81 -25.02
C LEU A 1 33.53 -0.66 -23.61
N GLY A 2 33.86 0.57 -23.22
CA GLY A 2 34.57 0.88 -21.96
C GLY A 2 33.68 1.61 -20.96
N ALA A 3 32.47 1.10 -20.71
CA ALA A 3 31.63 1.69 -19.67
C ALA A 3 32.20 1.32 -18.29
N SER A 4 32.50 2.35 -17.49
CA SER A 4 32.88 2.17 -16.09
C SER A 4 31.80 1.36 -15.35
N LYS A 5 32.19 0.54 -14.36
CA LYS A 5 31.26 -0.21 -13.50
C LYS A 5 30.16 0.71 -12.92
N TRP A 6 30.50 1.98 -12.69
CA TRP A 6 29.56 3.01 -12.24
C TRP A 6 28.52 3.39 -13.30
N GLN A 7 28.91 3.51 -14.57
CA GLN A 7 27.97 3.80 -15.66
C GLN A 7 27.00 2.62 -15.86
N ILE A 8 27.48 1.38 -15.80
CA ILE A 8 26.61 0.19 -15.92
C ILE A 8 25.62 0.13 -14.75
N MET A 9 26.08 0.36 -13.52
CA MET A 9 25.22 0.37 -12.34
C MET A 9 24.09 1.41 -12.47
N ARG A 10 24.41 2.64 -12.87
CA ARG A 10 23.45 3.75 -12.89
C ARG A 10 22.50 3.74 -14.10
N TYR A 11 22.97 3.31 -15.27
CA TYR A 11 22.21 3.37 -16.52
C TYR A 11 21.59 2.04 -16.95
N VAL A 12 22.01 0.90 -16.38
CA VAL A 12 21.50 -0.43 -16.76
C VAL A 12 20.83 -1.13 -15.58
N ILE A 13 21.50 -1.18 -14.42
CA ILE A 13 21.00 -1.95 -13.27
C ILE A 13 19.87 -1.20 -12.55
N VAL A 14 20.09 0.07 -12.16
CA VAL A 14 19.08 0.91 -11.49
C VAL A 14 17.75 0.99 -12.27
N PRO A 15 17.73 1.31 -13.57
CA PRO A 15 16.47 1.35 -14.32
C PRO A 15 15.79 -0.02 -14.49
N ASN A 16 16.56 -1.13 -14.53
CA ASN A 16 15.97 -2.47 -14.61
C ASN A 16 15.42 -2.99 -13.27
N SER A 17 16.02 -2.61 -12.14
CA SER A 17 15.60 -3.10 -10.81
C SER A 17 14.50 -2.25 -10.16
N LEU A 18 14.34 -0.99 -10.58
CA LEU A 18 13.24 -0.12 -10.12
C LEU A 18 11.84 -0.79 -10.25
N PRO A 19 11.44 -1.40 -11.40
CA PRO A 19 10.17 -2.12 -11.53
C PRO A 19 9.96 -3.24 -10.50
N GLU A 20 11.00 -3.99 -10.15
CA GLU A 20 10.95 -5.05 -9.15
C GLU A 20 10.84 -4.48 -7.73
N ILE A 21 11.58 -3.42 -7.43
CA ILE A 21 11.50 -2.73 -6.12
C ILE A 21 10.08 -2.21 -5.88
N PHE A 22 9.45 -1.59 -6.89
CA PHE A 22 8.05 -1.13 -6.77
C PHE A 22 7.06 -2.29 -6.61
N THR A 23 7.32 -3.42 -7.27
CA THR A 23 6.50 -4.63 -7.11
C THR A 23 6.59 -5.16 -5.67
N GLY A 24 7.81 -5.24 -5.13
CA GLY A 24 8.04 -5.62 -3.73
C GLY A 24 7.44 -4.62 -2.74
N ALA A 25 7.59 -3.32 -3.00
CA ALA A 25 7.00 -2.27 -2.19
C ALA A 25 5.48 -2.35 -2.16
N ARG A 26 4.82 -2.66 -3.28
CA ARG A 26 3.37 -2.86 -3.33
C ARG A 26 2.92 -4.02 -2.44
N VAL A 27 3.60 -5.16 -2.52
CA VAL A 27 3.30 -6.32 -1.67
C VAL A 27 3.49 -5.97 -0.20
N ALA A 28 4.58 -5.30 0.14
CA ALA A 28 4.85 -4.84 1.51
C ALA A 28 3.77 -3.87 2.02
N MET A 29 3.29 -2.94 1.18
CA MET A 29 2.21 -2.01 1.55
C MET A 29 0.90 -2.73 1.87
N GLY A 30 0.55 -3.77 1.10
CA GLY A 30 -0.63 -4.60 1.39
C GLY A 30 -0.54 -5.29 2.76
N VAL A 31 0.64 -5.82 3.08
CA VAL A 31 0.90 -6.44 4.40
C VAL A 31 0.88 -5.38 5.51
N CYS A 32 1.53 -4.23 5.32
CA CYS A 32 1.53 -3.13 6.27
C CYS A 32 0.10 -2.64 6.58
N TRP A 33 -0.76 -2.54 5.57
CA TRP A 33 -2.15 -2.13 5.78
C TRP A 33 -2.90 -3.07 6.73
N GLY A 34 -2.81 -4.38 6.50
CA GLY A 34 -3.42 -5.38 7.39
C GLY A 34 -2.88 -5.27 8.82
N THR A 35 -1.56 -5.09 8.97
CA THR A 35 -0.92 -4.92 10.28
C THR A 35 -1.38 -3.64 10.99
N VAL A 36 -1.53 -2.52 10.27
CA VAL A 36 -2.03 -1.26 10.85
C VAL A 36 -3.46 -1.42 11.34
N VAL A 37 -4.34 -2.05 10.56
CA VAL A 37 -5.73 -2.31 10.97
C VAL A 37 -5.78 -3.23 12.20
N ALA A 38 -4.98 -4.29 12.22
CA ALA A 38 -4.88 -5.17 13.39
C ALA A 38 -4.37 -4.41 14.63
N ALA A 39 -3.37 -3.54 14.47
CA ALA A 39 -2.87 -2.70 15.55
C ALA A 39 -3.92 -1.70 16.06
N GLU A 40 -4.73 -1.11 15.15
CA GLU A 40 -5.84 -0.24 15.54
C GLU A 40 -6.87 -0.96 16.40
N LEU A 41 -7.21 -2.21 16.07
CA LEU A 41 -8.18 -3.01 16.83
C LEU A 41 -7.69 -3.38 18.23
N VAL A 42 -6.38 -3.49 18.44
CA VAL A 42 -5.80 -3.94 19.72
C VAL A 42 -5.50 -2.78 20.66
N ALA A 43 -4.97 -1.66 20.16
CA ALA A 43 -4.36 -0.63 21.00
C ALA A 43 -4.78 0.81 20.69
N ALA A 44 -5.54 1.08 19.62
CA ALA A 44 -5.90 2.45 19.29
C ALA A 44 -7.19 2.90 20.00
N GLU A 45 -7.09 3.98 20.78
CA GLU A 45 -8.26 4.64 21.40
C GLU A 45 -9.07 5.46 20.37
N LYS A 46 -8.46 5.76 19.22
CA LYS A 46 -9.09 6.48 18.09
C LYS A 46 -8.67 5.81 16.78
N GLY A 47 -9.65 5.43 15.95
CA GLY A 47 -9.41 4.78 14.66
C GLY A 47 -10.69 4.23 14.05
N ALA A 48 -10.63 3.83 12.78
CA ALA A 48 -11.77 3.22 12.08
C ALA A 48 -12.11 1.84 12.70
N GLY A 49 -11.10 1.07 13.09
CA GLY A 49 -11.29 -0.19 13.82
C GLY A 49 -11.98 -0.02 15.17
N MET A 50 -11.60 1.02 15.92
CA MET A 50 -12.23 1.32 17.22
C MET A 50 -13.70 1.74 17.06
N MET A 51 -14.03 2.53 16.02
CA MET A 51 -15.41 2.89 15.70
C MET A 51 -16.29 1.66 15.46
N ILE A 52 -15.78 0.67 14.73
CA ILE A 52 -16.49 -0.61 14.49
C ILE A 52 -16.69 -1.37 15.80
N MET A 53 -15.66 -1.44 16.66
CA MET A 53 -15.75 -2.12 17.95
C MET A 53 -16.78 -1.46 18.87
N VAL A 54 -16.82 -0.14 18.93
CA VAL A 54 -17.83 0.60 19.70
C VAL A 54 -19.22 0.35 19.11
N ALA A 55 -19.41 0.51 17.81
CA ALA A 55 -20.68 0.27 17.14
C ALA A 55 -21.21 -1.15 17.37
N SER A 56 -20.33 -2.15 17.34
CA SER A 56 -20.67 -3.55 17.62
C SER A 56 -21.16 -3.74 19.06
N LYS A 57 -20.60 -3.01 20.04
CA LYS A 57 -21.08 -3.06 21.44
C LYS A 57 -22.47 -2.46 21.61
N PHE A 58 -22.81 -1.45 20.80
CA PHE A 58 -24.12 -0.80 20.80
C PHE A 58 -25.15 -1.47 19.86
N GLN A 59 -24.84 -2.65 19.29
CA GLN A 59 -25.66 -3.33 18.28
C GLN A 59 -26.03 -2.45 17.06
N GLN A 60 -25.21 -1.44 16.75
CA GLN A 60 -25.41 -0.57 15.59
C GLN A 60 -24.79 -1.21 14.35
N THR A 61 -25.48 -2.21 13.80
CA THR A 61 -25.01 -2.97 12.64
C THR A 61 -24.76 -2.07 11.42
N ASP A 62 -25.55 -1.00 11.26
CA ASP A 62 -25.38 -0.01 10.19
C ASP A 62 -23.99 0.64 10.21
N VAL A 63 -23.53 1.02 11.41
CA VAL A 63 -22.22 1.66 11.60
C VAL A 63 -21.07 0.66 11.47
N VAL A 64 -21.28 -0.59 11.89
CA VAL A 64 -20.31 -1.69 11.70
C VAL A 64 -20.07 -1.93 10.21
N ILE A 65 -21.13 -2.08 9.42
CA ILE A 65 -21.03 -2.31 7.96
C ILE A 65 -20.38 -1.10 7.29
N LEU A 66 -20.79 0.12 7.64
CA LEU A 66 -20.18 1.35 7.12
C LEU A 66 -18.68 1.38 7.42
N GLY A 67 -18.26 1.02 8.63
CA GLY A 67 -16.84 0.97 9.01
C GLY A 67 -16.03 -0.06 8.23
N ILE A 68 -16.57 -1.26 7.99
CA ILE A 68 -15.91 -2.29 7.17
C ILE A 68 -15.71 -1.78 5.74
N ILE A 69 -16.74 -1.17 5.14
CA ILE A 69 -16.67 -0.57 3.81
C ILE A 69 -15.62 0.55 3.79
N LEU A 70 -15.58 1.39 4.83
CA LEU A 70 -14.67 2.52 4.92
C LEU A 70 -13.20 2.07 5.03
N ILE A 71 -12.90 1.05 5.84
CA ILE A 71 -11.55 0.46 5.92
C ILE A 71 -11.15 -0.17 4.58
N GLY A 72 -12.06 -0.90 3.93
CA GLY A 72 -11.83 -1.46 2.59
C GLY A 72 -11.55 -0.37 1.55
N ALA A 73 -12.32 0.72 1.58
CA ALA A 73 -12.15 1.85 0.68
C ALA A 73 -10.81 2.58 0.91
N ILE A 74 -10.37 2.77 2.15
CA ILE A 74 -9.07 3.38 2.45
C ILE A 74 -7.93 2.47 1.98
N GLY A 75 -8.00 1.17 2.27
CA GLY A 75 -7.00 0.21 1.80
C GLY A 75 -6.92 0.18 0.27
N PHE A 76 -8.06 0.19 -0.40
CA PHE A 76 -8.12 0.28 -1.87
C PHE A 76 -7.58 1.61 -2.41
N ALA A 77 -7.89 2.73 -1.75
CA ALA A 77 -7.38 4.04 -2.14
C ALA A 77 -5.85 4.10 -2.00
N ILE A 78 -5.28 3.50 -0.95
CA ILE A 78 -3.83 3.38 -0.77
C ILE A 78 -3.20 2.53 -1.87
N ASP A 79 -3.78 1.37 -2.21
CA ASP A 79 -3.29 0.53 -3.32
C ASP A 79 -3.34 1.28 -4.65
N MET A 80 -4.43 2.02 -4.90
CA MET A 80 -4.61 2.83 -6.10
C MET A 80 -3.58 3.96 -6.19
N LEU A 81 -3.34 4.68 -5.09
CA LEU A 81 -2.30 5.70 -5.01
C LEU A 81 -0.92 5.12 -5.30
N MET A 82 -0.63 3.93 -4.77
CA MET A 82 0.65 3.26 -4.99
C MET A 82 0.82 2.82 -6.45
N ARG A 83 -0.24 2.30 -7.08
CA ARG A 83 -0.27 2.00 -8.52
C ARG A 83 -0.03 3.24 -9.37
N TRP A 84 -0.61 4.38 -8.97
CA TRP A 84 -0.44 5.64 -9.68
C TRP A 84 0.99 6.17 -9.53
N ALA A 85 1.56 6.09 -8.32
CA ALA A 85 2.95 6.43 -8.05
C ALA A 85 3.92 5.56 -8.88
N GLU A 86 3.67 4.25 -8.98
CA GLU A 86 4.46 3.35 -9.83
C GLU A 86 4.37 3.72 -11.31
N LYS A 87 3.18 4.08 -11.80
CA LYS A 87 3.00 4.49 -13.21
C LYS A 87 3.76 5.79 -13.54
N ILE A 88 3.85 6.71 -12.60
CA ILE A 88 4.59 7.98 -12.76
C ILE A 88 6.10 7.76 -12.64
N MET A 89 6.54 6.97 -11.65
CA MET A 89 7.97 6.76 -11.37
C MET A 89 8.63 5.72 -12.27
N VAL A 90 7.85 4.78 -12.84
CA VAL A 90 8.33 3.72 -13.73
C VAL A 90 7.56 3.74 -15.07
N PRO A 91 7.66 4.82 -15.85
CA PRO A 91 6.94 4.94 -17.13
C PRO A 91 7.45 3.95 -18.19
N TRP A 92 8.60 3.33 -17.96
CA TRP A 92 9.25 2.36 -18.84
C TRP A 92 8.71 0.94 -18.69
N LYS A 93 7.88 0.67 -17.65
CA LYS A 93 7.21 -0.62 -17.42
C LYS A 93 6.08 -0.77 -18.45
N GLY A 94 6.42 -1.28 -19.63
CA GLY A 94 5.50 -1.41 -20.78
C GLY A 94 6.15 -1.31 -22.16
N ARG A 95 7.46 -1.05 -22.26
CA ARG A 95 8.25 -1.24 -23.49
C ARG A 95 9.18 -2.44 -23.31
N GLY A 96 8.60 -3.64 -23.41
CA GLY A 96 9.30 -4.92 -23.46
C GLY A 96 8.42 -5.90 -24.21
#